data_AF-A0A430DWJ5-F1
#
_entry.id   AF-A0A430DWJ5-F1
#
_cell.length_a   1.000
_cell.length_b   1.000
_cell.length_c   1.000
_cell.angle_alpha   90.00
_cell.angle_beta   90.00
_cell.angle_gamma   90.00
#
_symmetry.space_group_name_H-M   'P 1'
#
loop_
_entity.id
_entity.type
_entity.pdbx_description
1 polymer ?
#
loop_
_entity_poly.entity_id
_entity_poly.type
_entity_poly.pdbx_seq_one_letter_code
_entity_poly.pdbx_strand_id
1 'polypeptide(L)'
;MSSAIVGPFVPELDRPIWLSLSGQWQGQVDFLRSADGGATMLPLTIAGERWGRFVGGTNEAVADESEAGATYYLAVTLLGGALTYRVAQ
;
A
#
# COMPACT_ATOMS: atom_id res chain seq x y z
N MET A 1 -2.93 -1.52 20.27
CA MET A 1 -2.85 -2.13 18.92
C MET A 1 -4.06 -1.67 18.12
N SER A 2 -3.86 -1.23 16.88
CA SER A 2 -4.92 -0.78 15.98
C SER A 2 -4.67 -1.31 14.57
N SER A 3 -5.72 -1.70 13.87
CA SER A 3 -5.64 -2.13 12.47
C SER A 3 -6.61 -1.31 11.61
N ALA A 4 -6.20 -1.02 10.38
CA ALA A 4 -7.01 -0.26 9.43
C ALA A 4 -6.71 -0.70 7.99
N ILE A 5 -7.72 -0.63 7.13
CA ILE A 5 -7.57 -0.66 5.68
C ILE A 5 -7.82 0.76 5.17
N VAL A 6 -6.86 1.31 4.42
CA VAL A 6 -6.95 2.66 3.84
C VAL A 6 -6.99 2.55 2.33
N GLY A 7 -7.93 3.24 1.71
CA GLY A 7 -8.17 3.26 0.27
C GLY A 7 -9.67 3.40 -0.03
N PRO A 8 -10.12 3.14 -1.27
CA PRO A 8 -9.29 2.80 -2.42
C PRO A 8 -8.41 3.97 -2.86
N PHE A 9 -7.18 3.67 -3.25
CA PHE A 9 -6.37 4.55 -4.09
C PHE A 9 -6.59 4.14 -5.54
N VAL A 10 -7.24 5.02 -6.31
CA VAL A 10 -7.45 4.81 -7.74
C VAL A 10 -6.20 5.29 -8.47
N PRO A 11 -5.47 4.39 -9.18
CA PRO A 11 -4.24 4.77 -9.84
C PRO A 11 -4.50 5.52 -11.14
N GLU A 12 -3.63 6.48 -11.46
CA GLU A 12 -3.42 6.91 -12.84
C GLU A 12 -2.70 5.80 -13.61
N LEU A 13 -3.30 5.32 -14.70
CA LEU A 13 -2.71 4.21 -15.47
C LEU A 13 -1.38 4.63 -16.10
N ASP A 14 -0.47 3.66 -16.20
CA ASP A 14 0.88 3.79 -16.77
C ASP A 14 1.75 4.85 -16.07
N ARG A 15 1.48 5.12 -14.77
CA ARG A 15 2.30 5.97 -13.91
C ARG A 15 2.76 5.24 -12.64
N PRO A 16 4.02 5.42 -12.20
CA PRO A 16 4.49 4.82 -10.95
C PRO A 16 3.75 5.33 -9.72
N ILE A 17 3.14 4.41 -8.98
CA ILE A 17 2.51 4.67 -7.68
C ILE A 17 3.62 4.84 -6.64
N TRP A 18 3.77 6.06 -6.13
CA TRP A 18 4.74 6.41 -5.11
C TRP A 18 4.13 6.31 -3.71
N LEU A 19 4.79 5.56 -2.81
CA LEU A 19 4.39 5.44 -1.42
C LEU A 19 5.42 6.12 -0.50
N SER A 20 4.94 7.03 0.34
CA SER A 20 5.73 7.60 1.44
C SER A 20 5.11 7.18 2.77
N LEU A 21 5.89 6.50 3.63
CA LEU A 21 5.54 6.17 5.01
C LEU A 21 6.53 6.86 5.95
N SER A 22 6.02 7.58 6.95
CA SER A 22 6.82 8.34 7.90
C SER A 22 6.14 8.42 9.28
N GLY A 23 6.73 9.17 10.22
CA GLY A 23 6.28 9.28 11.60
C GLY A 23 7.09 8.38 12.55
N GLN A 24 6.54 8.16 13.74
CA GLN A 24 7.13 7.30 14.78
C GLN A 24 6.12 6.22 15.12
N TRP A 25 6.32 5.02 14.60
CA TRP A 25 5.38 3.91 14.73
C TRP A 25 6.10 2.57 14.77
N GLN A 26 5.41 1.57 15.31
CA GLN A 26 5.84 0.17 15.32
C GLN A 26 4.69 -0.68 14.80
N GLY A 27 4.98 -1.61 13.91
CA GLY A 27 3.97 -2.47 13.30
C GLY A 27 4.33 -2.89 11.89
N GLN A 28 3.30 -3.12 11.07
CA GLN A 28 3.44 -3.54 9.69
C GLN A 28 2.43 -2.80 8.81
N VAL A 29 2.88 -2.45 7.61
CA VAL A 29 2.04 -1.90 6.53
C VAL A 29 2.24 -2.76 5.30
N ASP A 30 1.15 -3.24 4.72
CA ASP A 30 1.14 -3.99 3.46
C ASP A 30 0.42 -3.15 2.39
N PHE A 31 1.05 -2.95 1.23
CA PHE A 31 0.39 -2.42 0.05
C PHE A 31 -0.24 -3.57 -0.73
N LEU A 32 -1.53 -3.41 -1.04
CA LEU A 32 -2.40 -4.43 -1.63
C LEU A 32 -3.03 -3.90 -2.90
N ARG A 33 -3.31 -4.80 -3.84
CA ARG A 33 -4.03 -4.53 -5.08
C ARG A 33 -5.35 -5.29 -5.12
N SER A 34 -6.38 -4.68 -5.65
CA SER A 34 -7.68 -5.30 -5.94
C SER A 34 -8.08 -5.02 -7.39
N ALA A 35 -8.75 -5.98 -8.02
CA ALA A 35 -9.36 -5.83 -9.35
C ALA A 35 -10.91 -5.90 -9.29
N ASP A 36 -11.49 -5.98 -8.09
CA ASP A 36 -12.93 -6.21 -7.87
C ASP A 36 -13.54 -5.19 -6.88
N GLY A 37 -12.98 -3.98 -6.85
CA GLY A 37 -13.49 -2.90 -5.99
C GLY A 37 -13.25 -3.11 -4.50
N GLY A 38 -12.27 -3.95 -4.14
CA GLY A 38 -11.87 -4.26 -2.76
C GLY A 38 -12.55 -5.47 -2.15
N ALA A 39 -13.33 -6.25 -2.92
CA ALA A 39 -13.88 -7.51 -2.43
C ALA A 39 -12.76 -8.53 -2.14
N THR A 40 -11.72 -8.54 -2.98
CA THR A 40 -10.45 -9.22 -2.74
C THR A 40 -9.29 -8.23 -2.82
N MET A 41 -8.33 -8.36 -1.91
CA MET A 41 -7.14 -7.53 -1.84
C MET A 41 -5.92 -8.44 -1.73
N LEU A 42 -5.11 -8.46 -2.78
CA LEU A 42 -3.96 -9.36 -2.89
C LEU A 42 -2.65 -8.63 -2.56
N PRO A 43 -1.74 -9.32 -1.85
CA PRO A 43 -0.34 -8.97 -1.77
C PRO A 43 0.33 -8.65 -3.11
N LEU A 44 1.01 -7.51 -3.21
CA LEU A 44 2.02 -7.31 -4.25
C LEU A 44 3.20 -8.28 -4.09
N THR A 45 3.78 -8.67 -5.23
CA THR A 45 4.97 -9.51 -5.30
C THR A 45 5.97 -8.98 -6.33
N ILE A 46 7.25 -9.28 -6.14
CA ILE A 46 8.32 -9.08 -7.11
C ILE A 46 9.14 -10.37 -7.19
N ALA A 47 9.29 -10.92 -8.40
CA ALA A 47 9.92 -12.23 -8.61
C ALA A 47 9.31 -13.38 -7.74
N GLY A 48 8.01 -13.31 -7.46
CA GLY A 48 7.29 -14.29 -6.64
C GLY A 48 7.41 -14.08 -5.12
N GLU A 49 8.29 -13.17 -4.68
CA GLU A 49 8.46 -12.83 -3.27
C GLU A 49 7.59 -11.64 -2.86
N ARG A 50 7.28 -11.54 -1.57
CA ARG A 50 6.43 -10.47 -1.03
C ARG A 50 7.07 -9.09 -1.27
N TRP A 51 6.33 -8.21 -1.94
CA TRP A 51 6.69 -6.80 -2.16
C TRP A 51 5.68 -5.86 -1.49
N GLY A 52 6.10 -4.62 -1.21
CA GLY A 52 5.22 -3.60 -0.62
C GLY A 52 4.84 -3.87 0.83
N ARG A 53 5.63 -4.66 1.57
CA ARG A 53 5.49 -4.85 3.03
C ARG A 53 6.56 -4.05 3.75
N PHE A 54 6.15 -3.21 4.70
CA PHE A 54 7.01 -2.29 5.41
C PHE A 54 6.84 -2.43 6.93
N VAL A 55 7.96 -2.44 7.65
CA VAL A 55 8.02 -2.35 9.12
C VAL A 55 8.69 -1.05 9.61
N GLY A 56 8.96 -0.14 8.66
CA GLY A 56 9.55 1.17 8.89
C GLY A 56 9.14 2.13 7.78
N GLY A 57 9.71 3.34 7.79
CA GLY A 57 9.43 4.34 6.76
C GLY A 57 9.89 3.89 5.37
N THR A 58 9.21 4.39 4.34
CA THR A 58 9.62 4.23 2.94
C THR A 58 9.30 5.52 2.17
N ASN A 59 9.95 5.70 1.03
CA ASN A 59 9.67 6.76 0.07
C ASN A 59 10.12 6.32 -1.31
N GLU A 60 9.37 5.41 -1.93
CA GLU A 60 9.73 4.77 -3.20
C GLU A 60 8.51 4.44 -4.07
N ALA A 61 8.75 4.17 -5.36
CA ALA A 61 7.75 3.61 -6.25
C ALA A 61 7.48 2.14 -5.87
N VAL A 62 6.21 1.79 -5.70
CA VAL A 62 5.81 0.45 -5.21
C VAL A 62 5.03 -0.37 -6.22
N ALA A 63 4.44 0.27 -7.24
CA ALA A 63 3.71 -0.42 -8.31
C ALA A 63 3.55 0.49 -9.54
N ASP A 64 3.29 -0.13 -10.68
CA ASP A 64 2.74 0.48 -11.89
C ASP A 64 1.44 -0.26 -12.22
N GLU A 65 0.41 0.45 -12.68
CA GLU A 65 -0.90 -0.14 -13.00
C GLU A 65 -1.31 0.15 -14.44
N SER A 66 -1.87 -0.85 -15.12
CA SER A 66 -2.38 -0.74 -16.50
C SER A 66 -3.82 -1.23 -16.64
N GLU A 67 -4.36 -1.91 -15.64
CA GLU A 67 -5.74 -2.43 -15.65
C GLU A 67 -6.72 -1.35 -15.18
N ALA A 68 -7.62 -0.94 -16.07
CA ALA A 68 -8.70 -0.03 -15.72
C ALA A 68 -9.63 -0.67 -14.67
N GLY A 69 -9.87 0.05 -13.57
CA GLY A 69 -10.71 -0.41 -12.45
C GLY A 69 -9.94 -1.10 -11.33
N ALA A 70 -8.65 -1.39 -11.51
CA ALA A 70 -7.81 -1.82 -10.40
C ALA A 70 -7.66 -0.71 -9.37
N THR A 71 -7.60 -1.08 -8.09
CA THR A 71 -7.48 -0.17 -6.95
C THR A 71 -6.47 -0.70 -5.94
N TYR A 72 -5.85 0.22 -5.20
CA TYR A 72 -4.83 -0.12 -4.22
C TYR A 72 -5.26 0.28 -2.81
N TYR A 73 -4.69 -0.43 -1.82
CA TYR A 73 -5.01 -0.25 -0.41
C TYR A 73 -3.77 -0.39 0.46
N LEU A 74 -3.75 0.31 1.59
CA LEU A 74 -2.81 0.07 2.68
C LEU A 74 -3.53 -0.75 3.76
N ALA A 75 -3.04 -1.95 4.03
CA ALA A 75 -3.41 -2.69 5.23
C ALA A 75 -2.39 -2.38 6.33
N VAL A 76 -2.84 -1.69 7.37
CA VAL A 76 -2.01 -1.19 8.46
C VAL A 76 -2.33 -1.95 9.73
N THR A 77 -1.29 -2.42 10.42
CA THR A 77 -1.38 -2.93 11.80
C THR A 77 -0.33 -2.22 12.64
N LEU A 78 -0.77 -1.35 13.56
CA LEU A 78 0.09 -0.63 14.49
C LEU A 78 0.07 -1.31 15.85
N LEU A 79 1.26 -1.59 16.36
CA LEU A 79 1.50 -2.00 17.74
C LEU A 79 1.63 -0.78 18.66
N GLY A 80 2.12 0.35 18.13
CA GLY A 80 2.16 1.63 18.82
C GLY A 80 2.61 2.81 17.93
N GLY A 81 2.47 4.02 18.44
CA GLY A 81 2.86 5.26 17.75
C GLY A 81 1.85 5.75 16.71
N ALA A 82 2.31 6.61 15.79
CA ALA A 82 1.51 7.25 14.75
C ALA A 82 2.19 7.14 13.38
N LEU A 83 1.50 6.50 12.43
CA LEU A 83 1.92 6.40 11.04
C LEU A 83 1.37 7.59 10.25
N THR A 84 2.23 8.25 9.47
CA THR A 84 1.83 9.17 8.40
C THR A 84 2.11 8.52 7.06
N TYR A 85 1.11 8.49 6.18
CA TYR A 85 1.23 7.90 4.85
C TYR A 85 0.84 8.90 3.75
N ARG A 86 1.40 8.73 2.56
CA ARG A 86 0.99 9.41 1.32
C ARG A 86 1.14 8.44 0.15
N VAL A 87 0.13 8.39 -0.71
CA VAL A 87 0.13 7.70 -2.00
C VAL A 87 -0.05 8.75 -3.09
N ALA A 88 0.78 8.74 -4.14
CA ALA A 88 0.75 9.75 -5.21
C ALA A 88 1.33 9.23 -6.55
N GLN A 89 1.01 9.93 -7.65
CA GLN A 89 1.46 9.69 -9.05
C GLN A 89 1.60 11.01 -9.82
#